data_AF-A0A7J4FLM9-F1
#
_entry.id   AF-A0A7J4FLM9-F1
#
_cell.length_a   1.000
_cell.length_b   1.000
_cell.length_c   1.000
_cell.angle_alpha   90.00
_cell.angle_beta   90.00
_cell.angle_gamma   90.00
#
_symmetry.space_group_name_H-M   'P 1'
#
loop_
_entity.id
_entity.type
_entity.pdbx_description
1 polymer ?
#
loop_
_entity_poly.entity_id
_entity_poly.type
_entity_poly.pdbx_seq_one_letter_code
_entity_poly.pdbx_strand_id
1 'polypeptide(L)'
;VCHYIDGNWKMTERMKALAKMLEKLGLTPDRFRVEYISAAEGVKFASVIREMTEKMKEIGEERIKAENAKLKPFIDRMLARKGL
;
A
#
# COMPACT_ATOMS: atom_id res chain seq x y z
N VAL A 1 2.09 8.02 17.00
CA VAL A 1 2.65 7.35 18.20
C VAL A 1 2.28 5.87 18.17
N CYS A 2 3.21 4.96 18.44
CA CYS A 2 2.87 3.55 18.57
C CYS A 2 2.44 3.27 20.00
N HIS A 3 1.29 2.63 20.20
CA HIS A 3 0.86 2.20 21.53
C HIS A 3 1.81 1.14 22.12
N TYR A 4 2.43 0.35 21.24
CA TYR A 4 3.36 -0.73 21.59
C TYR A 4 4.83 -0.33 21.40
N ILE A 5 5.16 0.93 21.69
CA ILE A 5 6.51 1.50 21.70
C ILE A 5 7.12 1.65 20.30
N ASP A 6 7.51 0.54 19.65
CA ASP A 6 8.37 0.56 18.45
C ASP A 6 7.79 -0.17 17.22
N GLY A 7 6.59 -0.74 17.34
CA GLY A 7 6.01 -1.57 16.28
C GLY A 7 5.84 -0.82 14.94
N ASN A 8 5.54 0.48 15.00
CA ASN A 8 5.44 1.32 13.80
C ASN A 8 6.80 1.54 13.11
N TRP A 9 7.90 1.60 13.85
CA TRP A 9 9.24 1.76 13.26
C TRP A 9 9.62 0.51 12.47
N LYS A 10 9.46 -0.67 13.09
CA LYS A 10 9.69 -1.96 12.43
C LYS A 10 8.79 -2.13 11.20
N MET A 11 7.54 -1.68 11.28
CA MET A 11 6.60 -1.69 10.17
C MET A 11 7.03 -0.74 9.05
N THR A 12 7.50 0.48 9.35
CA THR A 12 8.03 1.43 8.36
C THR A 12 9.05 0.77 7.44
N GLU A 13 10.06 0.14 8.02
CA GLU A 13 11.17 -0.43 7.26
C GLU A 13 10.70 -1.60 6.38
N ARG A 14 9.78 -2.43 6.89
CA ARG A 14 9.15 -3.50 6.11
C ARG A 14 8.33 -2.96 4.95
N MET A 15 7.56 -1.90 5.18
CA MET A 15 6.70 -1.32 4.15
C MET A 15 7.49 -0.56 3.08
N LYS A 16 8.61 0.08 3.43
CA LYS A 16 9.54 0.67 2.45
C LYS A 16 10.11 -0.39 1.50
N ALA A 17 10.50 -1.55 2.04
CA ALA A 17 10.97 -2.67 1.21
C ALA A 17 9.85 -3.24 0.34
N LEU A 18 8.64 -3.37 0.89
CA LEU A 18 7.46 -3.84 0.16
C LEU A 18 7.09 -2.90 -0.99
N ALA A 19 7.08 -1.57 -0.77
CA ALA A 19 6.78 -0.58 -1.80
C ALA A 19 7.70 -0.75 -3.02
N LYS A 20 9.02 -0.79 -2.79
CA LYS A 20 10.02 -1.00 -3.85
C LYS A 20 9.83 -2.32 -4.59
N MET A 21 9.41 -3.37 -3.88
CA MET A 21 9.14 -4.67 -4.50
C MET A 21 7.89 -4.61 -5.39
N LEU A 22 6.81 -3.99 -4.91
CA LEU A 22 5.56 -3.85 -5.68
C LEU A 22 5.77 -3.03 -6.95
N GLU A 23 6.52 -1.92 -6.87
CA GLU A 23 6.91 -1.12 -8.03
C GLU A 23 7.71 -1.94 -9.06
N LYS A 24 8.69 -2.73 -8.59
CA LYS A 24 9.47 -3.63 -9.47
C LYS A 24 8.62 -4.71 -10.14
N LEU A 25 7.55 -5.14 -9.50
CA LEU A 25 6.60 -6.10 -10.10
C LEU A 25 5.66 -5.44 -11.12
N GLY A 26 5.68 -4.11 -11.23
CA GLY A 26 4.88 -3.36 -12.19
C GLY A 26 3.63 -2.72 -11.58
N LEU A 27 3.52 -2.63 -10.25
CA LEU A 27 2.48 -1.81 -9.61
C LEU A 27 2.81 -0.33 -9.83
N THR A 28 1.81 0.44 -10.27
CA THR A 28 1.99 1.89 -10.43
C THR A 28 2.36 2.56 -9.10
N PRO A 29 3.34 3.49 -9.10
CA PRO A 29 3.65 4.33 -7.93
C PRO A 29 2.38 4.99 -7.36
N ASP A 30 2.37 5.30 -6.07
CA ASP A 30 1.22 5.87 -5.34
C ASP A 30 0.03 4.93 -5.10
N ARG A 31 -0.01 3.73 -5.70
CA ARG A 31 -1.04 2.71 -5.36
C ARG A 31 -0.83 2.06 -3.99
N PHE A 32 0.38 2.16 -3.44
CA PHE A 32 0.72 1.71 -2.09
C PHE A 32 1.29 2.88 -1.31
N ARG A 33 0.61 3.29 -0.23
CA ARG A 33 0.97 4.43 0.61
C ARG A 33 0.85 4.04 2.08
N VAL A 34 1.78 4.54 2.90
CA VAL A 34 1.76 4.39 4.36
C VAL A 34 1.68 5.76 4.98
N GLU A 35 0.70 5.98 5.85
CA GLU A 35 0.49 7.24 6.56
C GLU A 35 0.34 7.00 8.07
N TYR A 36 0.84 7.95 8.86
CA TYR A 36 0.72 7.93 10.31
C TYR A 36 -0.36 8.88 10.77
N ILE A 37 -1.44 8.31 11.28
CA ILE A 37 -2.64 9.05 11.70
C ILE A 37 -2.99 8.61 13.13
N SER A 38 -3.08 9.57 14.04
CA SER A 38 -3.53 9.36 15.42
C SER A 38 -5.05 9.37 15.52
N ALA A 39 -5.58 8.91 16.67
CA ALA A 39 -7.03 8.86 16.90
C ALA A 39 -7.72 10.23 16.85
N ALA A 40 -6.99 11.33 17.07
CA ALA A 40 -7.52 12.69 17.01
C ALA A 40 -7.42 13.32 15.60
N GLU A 41 -6.70 12.71 14.67
CA GLU A 41 -6.41 13.28 13.34
C GLU A 41 -7.47 12.90 12.29
N GLY A 42 -8.76 13.01 12.62
CA GLY A 42 -9.86 12.65 11.72
C GLY A 42 -9.87 13.44 10.40
N VAL A 43 -9.55 14.74 10.44
CA VAL A 43 -9.47 15.58 9.23
C VAL A 43 -8.36 15.12 8.30
N LYS A 44 -7.19 14.78 8.86
CA LYS A 44 -6.05 14.26 8.09
C LYS A 44 -6.39 12.93 7.43
N PHE A 45 -7.05 12.02 8.17
CA PHE A 45 -7.54 10.77 7.59
C PHE A 45 -8.43 11.01 6.38
N ALA A 46 -9.42 11.90 6.53
CA ALA A 46 -10.32 12.22 5.43
C ALA A 46 -9.59 12.85 4.22
N SER A 47 -8.56 13.68 4.44
CA SER A 47 -7.73 14.23 3.35
C SER A 47 -6.97 13.12 2.63
N VAL A 48 -6.25 12.28 3.38
CA VAL A 48 -5.44 11.19 2.83
C VAL A 48 -6.29 10.23 1.99
N ILE A 49 -7.47 9.86 2.48
CA ILE A 49 -8.38 8.96 1.73
C ILE A 49 -8.88 9.64 0.44
N ARG A 50 -9.18 10.94 0.45
CA ARG A 50 -9.57 11.67 -0.76
C ARG A 50 -8.42 11.69 -1.77
N GLU A 51 -7.22 12.06 -1.35
CA GLU A 51 -6.02 12.06 -2.20
C GLU A 51 -5.77 10.68 -2.82
N MET A 52 -5.85 9.61 -2.03
CA MET A 52 -5.68 8.24 -2.53
C MET A 52 -6.76 7.89 -3.55
N THR A 53 -8.01 8.28 -3.30
CA THR A 53 -9.13 8.03 -4.21
C THR A 53 -8.96 8.80 -5.53
N GLU A 54 -8.51 10.04 -5.47
CA GLU A 54 -8.21 10.86 -6.64
C GLU A 54 -7.10 10.24 -7.48
N LYS A 55 -6.00 9.80 -6.84
CA LYS A 55 -4.93 9.07 -7.53
C LYS A 55 -5.42 7.81 -8.23
N MET A 56 -6.32 7.04 -7.61
CA MET A 56 -6.91 5.87 -8.27
C MET A 56 -7.75 6.24 -9.50
N LYS A 57 -8.48 7.37 -9.45
CA LYS A 57 -9.23 7.88 -10.60
C LYS A 57 -8.30 8.33 -11.72
N GLU A 58 -7.19 9.01 -11.39
CA GLU A 58 -6.17 9.44 -12.37
C GLU A 58 -5.50 8.25 -13.08
N ILE A 59 -5.20 7.17 -12.35
CA ILE A 59 -4.62 5.95 -12.94
C ILE A 59 -5.62 5.27 -13.88
N GLY A 60 -6.90 5.28 -13.52
CA GLY A 60 -7.99 4.70 -14.29
C GLY A 60 -8.24 3.23 -13.98
N GLU A 61 -9.52 2.85 -14.00
CA GLU A 61 -9.99 1.51 -13.62
C GLU A 61 -9.41 0.39 -14.49
N GLU A 62 -9.36 0.59 -15.81
CA GLU A 62 -8.88 -0.41 -16.76
C GLU A 62 -7.39 -0.72 -16.56
N ARG A 63 -6.58 0.31 -16.29
CA ARG A 63 -5.16 0.13 -15.96
C ARG A 63 -4.99 -0.62 -14.65
N ILE A 64 -5.77 -0.27 -13.63
CA ILE A 64 -5.75 -0.95 -12.33
C ILE A 64 -6.07 -2.44 -12.49
N LYS A 65 -7.11 -2.79 -13.25
CA LYS A 65 -7.49 -4.18 -13.53
C LYS A 65 -6.37 -4.93 -14.27
N ALA A 66 -5.79 -4.31 -15.29
CA ALA A 66 -4.70 -4.91 -16.06
C ALA A 66 -3.45 -5.19 -15.20
N GLU A 67 -3.08 -4.25 -14.33
CA GLU A 67 -1.98 -4.44 -13.37
C GLU A 67 -2.29 -5.56 -12.38
N ASN A 68 -3.49 -5.57 -11.81
CA ASN A 68 -3.90 -6.60 -10.86
C ASN A 68 -3.85 -8.00 -11.48
N ALA A 69 -4.32 -8.16 -12.72
CA ALA A 69 -4.30 -9.44 -13.44
C ALA A 69 -2.86 -9.95 -13.65
N LYS A 70 -1.92 -9.05 -13.93
CA LYS A 70 -0.50 -9.40 -14.08
C LYS A 70 0.16 -9.76 -12.74
N LEU A 71 -0.15 -9.01 -11.68
CA LEU A 71 0.50 -9.15 -10.38
C LEU A 71 -0.02 -10.33 -9.55
N LYS A 72 -1.32 -10.62 -9.66
CA LYS A 72 -2.00 -11.61 -8.81
C LYS A 72 -1.30 -12.97 -8.75
N PRO A 73 -0.88 -13.60 -9.88
CA PRO A 73 -0.21 -14.91 -9.82
C PRO A 73 1.12 -14.90 -9.06
N PHE A 74 1.87 -13.79 -9.13
CA PHE A 74 3.15 -13.65 -8.43
C PHE A 74 2.93 -13.48 -6.93
N ILE A 75 1.98 -12.63 -6.55
CA ILE A 75 1.62 -12.39 -5.15
C ILE A 75 1.06 -13.67 -4.53
N ASP A 76 0.14 -14.36 -5.20
CA ASP A 76 -0.45 -15.61 -4.71
C ASP A 76 0.63 -16.68 -4.45
N ARG A 77 1.59 -16.83 -5.37
CA ARG A 77 2.71 -17.77 -5.20
C ARG A 77 3.63 -17.37 -4.04
N MET A 78 3.87 -16.08 -3.86
CA MET A 78 4.69 -15.56 -2.76
C MET A 78 4.04 -15.84 -1.40
N LEU A 79 2.71 -15.68 -1.31
CA LEU A 79 1.94 -15.96 -0.10
C LEU A 79 1.87 -17.47 0.18
N ALA A 80 1.59 -18.28 -0.84
CA ALA A 80 1.52 -19.74 -0.70
C ALA A 80 2.84 -20.37 -0.21
N ARG A 81 3.99 -19.83 -0.64
CA ARG A 81 5.32 -20.28 -0.14
C ARG A 81 5.55 -20.00 1.34
N LYS A 82 4.84 -19.04 1.92
CA LYS A 82 4.99 -18.66 3.35
C LYS A 82 4.12 -19.50 4.29
N GLY A 83 3.36 -20.48 3.77
CA GLY A 83 2.49 -21.32 4.61
C GLY A 83 1.38 -20.52 5.32
N LEU A 84 0.97 -19.40 4.72
CA LEU A 84 -0.21 -18.61 5.09
C LEU A 84 -1.36 -18.94 4.13
#